data_AF-A0A3A9VFG8-F1
#
_entry.id   AF-A0A3A9VFG8-F1
#
_cell.length_a   1.000
_cell.length_b   1.000
_cell.length_c   1.000
_cell.angle_alpha   90.00
_cell.angle_beta   90.00
_cell.angle_gamma   90.00
#
_symmetry.space_group_name_H-M   'P 1'
#
loop_
_entity.id
_entity.type
_entity.pdbx_description
1 polymer ?
#
loop_
_entity_poly.entity_id
_entity_poly.type
_entity_poly.pdbx_seq_one_letter_code
_entity_poly.pdbx_strand_id
1 'polypeptide(L)'
;MKKINLILLASLFLGVISCSSDDENPDSNPNQVDPNPVEDVVLEANSVSQGLTVDGANRITGNAPTPTGNIPFAIDETNQSGFLNSGFDITFDAPQNFAGAYLQVRSNDGTFAPDYLDIPSSSIRAGRNKSGILSKSNQKMDNEVEIDVNFGNDIPPGKFCYLICIYDDQGNISEPVEVCVEIEAWGGNSALVGTWNYTKQIENSVTILPGEESDCGDATIVCANEQELVIDNAYCYVLESFALTINSDGTYEYRSDDTEKNFDYSASVENCEATFGAEGSGYYISKGNWAYDEEEGKLSLVEFEYVEASGDQIFDGTLEDGEVDFDGDVTIDGSNMVVKFSYEDDIVYNVEFFLSK
;
A
#
# COMPACT_ATOMS: atom_id res chain seq x y z
N MET A 1 -72.26 -40.52 15.46
CA MET A 1 -71.02 -40.25 14.69
C MET A 1 -69.87 -40.86 15.50
N LYS A 2 -69.29 -41.99 15.07
CA LYS A 2 -67.96 -42.13 14.41
C LYS A 2 -66.85 -41.38 15.21
N LYS A 3 -65.74 -41.95 15.70
CA LYS A 3 -65.05 -43.26 15.65
C LYS A 3 -64.10 -43.33 16.88
N ILE A 4 -63.69 -44.55 17.23
CA ILE A 4 -62.77 -44.97 18.30
C ILE A 4 -61.30 -45.08 17.78
N ASN A 5 -60.32 -45.04 18.71
CA ASN A 5 -58.95 -45.61 18.76
C ASN A 5 -57.88 -44.52 19.03
N LEU A 6 -57.14 -44.49 20.14
CA LEU A 6 -56.26 -45.46 20.85
C LEU A 6 -54.98 -45.79 20.08
N ILE A 7 -53.81 -45.46 20.68
CA ILE A 7 -52.53 -46.20 20.80
C ILE A 7 -51.42 -45.14 21.13
N LEU A 8 -50.93 -45.03 22.37
CA LEU A 8 -49.79 -45.75 22.96
C LEU A 8 -48.47 -45.58 22.19
N LEU A 9 -47.52 -44.81 22.72
CA LEU A 9 -46.17 -45.32 23.02
C LEU A 9 -45.42 -44.37 23.96
N ALA A 10 -44.83 -44.96 24.99
CA ALA A 10 -43.92 -44.36 25.94
C ALA A 10 -42.47 -44.56 25.46
N SER A 11 -41.60 -43.58 25.72
CA SER A 11 -40.19 -43.86 26.02
C SER A 11 -39.51 -42.63 26.60
N LEU A 12 -39.02 -42.83 27.83
CA LEU A 12 -38.15 -41.97 28.61
C LEU A 12 -36.71 -42.50 28.41
N PHE A 13 -35.77 -41.69 27.91
CA PHE A 13 -34.31 -41.85 28.08
C PHE A 13 -33.69 -40.45 27.85
N LEU A 14 -33.22 -39.78 28.90
CA LEU A 14 -31.83 -39.76 29.38
C LEU A 14 -30.82 -39.21 28.36
N GLY A 15 -30.35 -37.99 28.64
CA GLY A 15 -28.95 -37.56 28.53
C GLY A 15 -28.31 -37.55 27.14
N VAL A 16 -28.05 -36.35 26.64
CA VAL A 16 -26.66 -35.93 26.35
C VAL A 16 -26.59 -34.41 26.46
N ILE A 17 -25.67 -33.97 27.30
CA ILE A 17 -25.05 -32.65 27.30
C ILE A 17 -24.41 -32.51 25.91
N SER A 18 -24.86 -31.55 25.11
CA SER A 18 -24.15 -31.17 23.89
C SER A 18 -23.01 -30.24 24.28
N CYS A 19 -21.92 -30.83 24.79
CA CYS A 19 -20.60 -30.45 24.34
C CYS A 19 -20.40 -31.22 23.03
N SER A 20 -20.39 -30.52 21.90
CA SER A 20 -19.82 -31.07 20.67
C SER A 20 -18.78 -30.07 20.20
N SER A 21 -17.51 -30.49 20.35
CA SER A 21 -16.31 -30.09 19.61
C SER A 21 -16.16 -28.59 19.34
N ASP A 22 -15.28 -27.87 20.03
CA ASP A 22 -13.83 -27.87 19.76
C ASP A 22 -13.43 -28.77 18.58
N ASP A 23 -13.92 -28.38 17.40
CA ASP A 23 -13.27 -28.72 16.14
C ASP A 23 -12.21 -27.63 15.92
N GLU A 24 -11.04 -27.80 16.52
CA GLU A 24 -9.82 -27.24 15.96
C GLU A 24 -9.69 -27.86 14.56
N ASN A 25 -10.15 -27.14 13.54
CA ASN A 25 -9.94 -27.53 12.15
C ASN A 25 -8.43 -27.42 11.89
N PRO A 26 -7.67 -28.52 11.73
CA PRO A 26 -6.22 -28.45 11.55
C PRO A 26 -5.82 -28.02 10.14
N ASP A 27 -6.79 -27.76 9.26
CA ASP A 27 -6.62 -27.58 7.82
C ASP A 27 -7.10 -26.20 7.31
N SER A 28 -7.32 -25.20 8.18
CA SER A 28 -7.47 -23.83 7.68
C SER A 28 -6.11 -23.34 7.17
N ASN A 29 -5.93 -23.36 5.85
CA ASN A 29 -4.80 -22.71 5.20
C ASN A 29 -4.76 -21.25 5.67
N PRO A 30 -3.71 -20.79 6.37
CA PRO A 30 -3.64 -19.42 6.90
C PRO A 30 -3.60 -18.35 5.81
N ASN A 31 -3.41 -18.76 4.54
CA ASN A 31 -3.41 -17.91 3.36
C ASN A 31 -4.76 -17.89 2.63
N GLN A 32 -5.78 -18.60 3.14
CA GLN A 32 -7.10 -18.63 2.53
C GLN A 32 -8.13 -18.26 3.60
N VAL A 33 -8.41 -16.96 3.67
CA VAL A 33 -9.39 -16.36 4.58
C VAL A 33 -10.65 -16.04 3.77
N ASP A 34 -11.82 -16.19 4.38
CA ASP A 34 -13.07 -15.78 3.73
C ASP A 34 -13.12 -14.25 3.66
N PRO A 35 -13.53 -13.64 2.53
CA PRO A 35 -13.64 -12.19 2.40
C PRO A 35 -14.48 -11.56 3.50
N ASN A 36 -14.04 -10.40 3.97
CA ASN A 36 -14.77 -9.68 5.00
C ASN A 36 -16.09 -9.11 4.44
N PRO A 37 -17.27 -9.54 4.94
CA PRO A 37 -18.55 -9.21 4.32
C PRO A 37 -18.93 -7.72 4.40
N VAL A 38 -18.18 -6.90 5.16
CA VAL A 38 -18.39 -5.44 5.20
C VAL A 38 -17.75 -4.74 4.01
N GLU A 39 -16.71 -5.32 3.39
CA GLU A 39 -16.03 -4.79 2.20
C GLU A 39 -16.83 -5.08 0.93
N ASP A 40 -17.63 -6.15 0.92
CA ASP A 40 -18.55 -6.48 -0.19
C ASP A 40 -19.79 -5.57 -0.30
N VAL A 41 -19.98 -4.62 0.64
CA VAL A 41 -21.14 -3.73 0.65
C VAL A 41 -21.00 -2.67 -0.43
N VAL A 42 -21.94 -2.63 -1.38
CA VAL A 42 -22.00 -1.54 -2.36
C VAL A 42 -22.35 -0.22 -1.66
N LEU A 43 -21.47 0.76 -1.80
CA LEU A 43 -21.64 2.08 -1.21
C LEU A 43 -22.52 3.00 -2.09
N GLU A 44 -23.21 3.91 -1.43
CA GLU A 44 -24.10 4.88 -2.07
C GLU A 44 -23.29 6.05 -2.64
N ALA A 45 -23.43 6.31 -3.94
CA ALA A 45 -22.57 7.22 -4.69
C ALA A 45 -22.52 8.63 -4.13
N ASN A 46 -23.65 9.19 -3.71
CA ASN A 46 -23.68 10.54 -3.15
C ASN A 46 -22.93 10.59 -1.81
N SER A 47 -23.13 9.60 -0.94
CA SER A 47 -22.47 9.51 0.36
C SER A 47 -20.95 9.41 0.21
N VAL A 48 -20.48 8.54 -0.70
CA VAL A 48 -19.05 8.44 -1.04
C VAL A 48 -18.57 9.78 -1.60
N SER A 49 -19.25 10.32 -2.61
CA SER A 49 -18.83 11.58 -3.25
C SER A 49 -18.66 12.71 -2.24
N GLN A 50 -19.58 12.88 -1.28
CA GLN A 50 -19.46 13.90 -0.23
C GLN A 50 -18.29 13.67 0.73
N GLY A 51 -17.88 12.42 0.93
CA GLY A 51 -16.72 12.07 1.76
C GLY A 51 -15.38 12.15 1.02
N LEU A 52 -15.37 12.23 -0.32
CA LEU A 52 -14.12 12.37 -1.08
C LEU A 52 -13.59 13.80 -1.05
N THR A 53 -12.27 13.94 -0.98
CA THR A 53 -11.57 15.21 -1.11
C THR A 53 -10.33 15.05 -2.00
N VAL A 54 -10.11 16.02 -2.88
CA VAL A 54 -8.89 16.15 -3.68
C VAL A 54 -8.42 17.59 -3.53
N ASP A 55 -7.17 17.78 -3.14
CA ASP A 55 -6.64 19.10 -2.82
C ASP A 55 -6.69 20.06 -4.02
N GLY A 56 -7.37 21.20 -3.85
CA GLY A 56 -7.54 22.21 -4.90
C GLY A 56 -8.55 21.85 -6.01
N ALA A 57 -9.23 20.71 -5.90
CA ALA A 57 -10.35 20.38 -6.79
C ALA A 57 -11.61 21.21 -6.46
N ASN A 58 -12.43 21.45 -7.47
CA ASN A 58 -13.73 22.10 -7.31
C ASN A 58 -14.85 21.07 -7.43
N ARG A 59 -15.72 21.01 -6.42
CA ARG A 59 -16.94 20.20 -6.49
C ARG A 59 -18.04 20.96 -7.23
N ILE A 60 -18.58 20.37 -8.28
CA ILE A 60 -19.58 20.99 -9.15
C ILE A 60 -20.83 20.11 -9.22
N THR A 61 -21.99 20.70 -8.90
CA THR A 61 -23.29 20.01 -9.01
C THR A 61 -23.67 19.76 -10.47
N GLY A 62 -24.12 18.55 -10.77
CA GLY A 62 -24.48 18.07 -12.10
C GLY A 62 -23.63 16.87 -12.50
N ASN A 63 -23.73 16.50 -13.78
CA ASN A 63 -22.87 15.48 -14.35
C ASN A 63 -21.58 16.10 -14.86
N ALA A 64 -20.50 15.31 -14.86
CA ALA A 64 -19.27 15.68 -15.52
C ALA A 64 -19.52 16.06 -17.00
N PRO A 65 -18.74 17.00 -17.57
CA PRO A 65 -18.92 17.42 -18.95
C PRO A 65 -18.83 16.25 -19.95
N THR A 66 -19.61 16.33 -21.03
CA THR A 66 -19.68 15.24 -22.03
C THR A 66 -18.38 15.14 -22.83
N PRO A 67 -17.82 13.92 -23.01
CA PRO A 67 -16.65 13.68 -23.86
C PRO A 67 -16.76 14.29 -25.24
N THR A 68 -15.65 14.80 -25.76
CA THR A 68 -15.52 15.19 -27.18
C THR A 68 -14.75 14.17 -28.00
N GLY A 69 -14.14 13.17 -27.35
CA GLY A 69 -13.66 11.92 -27.95
C GLY A 69 -12.32 12.00 -28.66
N ASN A 70 -11.53 13.07 -28.44
CA ASN A 70 -10.29 13.32 -29.21
C ASN A 70 -9.00 13.11 -28.41
N ILE A 71 -9.07 12.88 -27.09
CA ILE A 71 -7.90 12.65 -26.24
C ILE A 71 -7.78 11.15 -25.96
N PRO A 72 -6.66 10.49 -26.33
CA PRO A 72 -6.40 9.12 -25.90
C PRO A 72 -6.14 9.11 -24.39
N PHE A 73 -6.87 8.27 -23.67
CA PHE A 73 -6.75 8.13 -22.23
C PHE A 73 -7.03 6.67 -21.84
N ALA A 74 -6.22 6.14 -20.96
CA ALA A 74 -6.34 4.79 -20.41
C ALA A 74 -5.77 4.80 -18.98
N ILE A 75 -6.28 3.89 -18.16
CA ILE A 75 -5.73 3.52 -16.86
C ILE A 75 -5.56 2.01 -16.91
N ASP A 76 -4.40 1.52 -16.48
CA ASP A 76 -4.07 0.10 -16.56
C ASP A 76 -4.82 -0.73 -15.51
N GLU A 77 -4.98 -0.20 -14.30
CA GLU A 77 -5.71 -0.82 -13.20
C GLU A 77 -7.13 -0.25 -13.09
N THR A 78 -8.13 -1.13 -13.23
CA THR A 78 -9.56 -0.76 -13.16
C THR A 78 -10.22 -1.22 -11.86
N ASN A 79 -9.46 -1.87 -10.98
CA ASN A 79 -9.82 -2.16 -9.60
C ASN A 79 -8.61 -1.84 -8.74
N GLN A 80 -8.84 -1.29 -7.56
CA GLN A 80 -7.79 -0.95 -6.59
C GLN A 80 -8.36 -0.89 -5.18
N SER A 81 -7.49 -1.02 -4.19
CA SER A 81 -7.85 -0.80 -2.79
C SER A 81 -7.86 0.70 -2.45
N GLY A 82 -8.67 1.05 -1.45
CA GLY A 82 -8.63 2.33 -0.76
C GLY A 82 -8.71 2.12 0.75
N PHE A 83 -8.16 3.06 1.51
CA PHE A 83 -7.95 2.88 2.94
C PHE A 83 -8.72 3.90 3.77
N LEU A 84 -9.29 3.48 4.90
CA LEU A 84 -10.10 4.37 5.75
C LEU A 84 -9.28 5.57 6.25
N ASN A 85 -9.84 6.76 6.13
CA ASN A 85 -9.20 8.04 6.50
C ASN A 85 -7.91 8.38 5.71
N SER A 86 -7.63 7.64 4.63
CA SER A 86 -6.51 7.90 3.73
C SER A 86 -6.96 8.03 2.29
N GLY A 87 -7.85 7.15 1.84
CA GLY A 87 -8.32 7.13 0.47
C GLY A 87 -7.42 6.30 -0.44
N PHE A 88 -7.15 6.80 -1.65
CA PHE A 88 -6.44 6.08 -2.69
C PHE A 88 -5.84 7.05 -3.71
N ASP A 89 -4.87 6.55 -4.49
CA ASP A 89 -4.26 7.31 -5.56
C ASP A 89 -4.76 6.87 -6.93
N ILE A 90 -4.79 7.81 -7.88
CA ILE A 90 -5.07 7.52 -9.29
C ILE A 90 -3.84 7.90 -10.10
N THR A 91 -3.20 6.90 -10.69
CA THR A 91 -1.98 7.08 -11.47
C THR A 91 -2.22 6.80 -12.94
N PHE A 92 -1.71 7.67 -13.82
CA PHE A 92 -1.79 7.50 -15.27
C PHE A 92 -0.78 8.37 -16.03
N ASP A 93 -0.52 8.02 -17.28
CA ASP A 93 0.29 8.82 -18.21
C ASP A 93 -0.51 10.03 -18.75
N ALA A 94 -0.07 11.24 -18.41
CA ALA A 94 -0.70 12.46 -18.89
C ALA A 94 -0.19 12.86 -20.30
N PRO A 95 -1.08 13.23 -21.24
CA PRO A 95 -0.67 13.81 -22.51
C PRO A 95 -0.07 15.22 -22.33
N GLN A 96 0.75 15.67 -23.29
CA GLN A 96 1.47 16.96 -23.22
C GLN A 96 0.58 18.21 -23.03
N ASN A 97 -0.69 18.16 -23.42
CA ASN A 97 -1.65 19.27 -23.29
C ASN A 97 -2.66 19.06 -22.15
N PHE A 98 -2.37 18.15 -21.22
CA PHE A 98 -3.20 17.87 -20.05
C PHE A 98 -3.44 19.12 -19.20
N ALA A 99 -4.72 19.46 -19.00
CA ALA A 99 -5.15 20.61 -18.21
C ALA A 99 -5.87 20.22 -16.91
N GLY A 100 -6.35 18.98 -16.80
CA GLY A 100 -6.97 18.45 -15.59
C GLY A 100 -7.83 17.23 -15.86
N ALA A 101 -8.54 16.78 -14.82
CA ALA A 101 -9.43 15.63 -14.86
C ALA A 101 -10.79 15.95 -14.25
N TYR A 102 -11.83 15.25 -14.70
CA TYR A 102 -13.12 15.19 -14.04
C TYR A 102 -13.30 13.81 -13.41
N LEU A 103 -13.69 13.77 -12.13
CA LEU A 103 -14.00 12.54 -11.42
C LEU A 103 -15.45 12.56 -10.94
N GLN A 104 -16.24 11.54 -11.27
CA GLN A 104 -17.61 11.41 -10.80
C GLN A 104 -17.88 10.01 -10.24
N VAL A 105 -18.30 9.95 -8.98
CA VAL A 105 -18.62 8.68 -8.30
C VAL A 105 -19.89 8.05 -8.87
N ARG A 106 -19.88 6.72 -8.97
CA ARG A 106 -20.96 5.89 -9.47
C ARG A 106 -21.11 4.65 -8.57
N SER A 107 -22.32 4.38 -8.10
CA SER A 107 -22.65 3.12 -7.43
C SER A 107 -22.64 1.96 -8.43
N ASN A 108 -22.37 0.74 -7.96
CA ASN A 108 -22.36 -0.45 -8.82
C ASN A 108 -23.74 -0.75 -9.48
N ASP A 109 -24.82 -0.18 -8.95
CA ASP A 109 -26.17 -0.24 -9.55
C ASP A 109 -26.37 0.71 -10.76
N GLY A 110 -25.37 1.53 -11.06
CA GLY A 110 -25.35 2.48 -12.15
C GLY A 110 -25.74 3.91 -11.79
N THR A 111 -26.06 4.19 -10.52
CA THR A 111 -26.45 5.53 -10.06
C THR A 111 -25.23 6.44 -9.90
N PHE A 112 -25.29 7.64 -10.49
CA PHE A 112 -24.24 8.65 -10.36
C PHE A 112 -24.47 9.53 -9.13
N ALA A 113 -23.38 9.95 -8.51
CA ALA A 113 -23.39 11.06 -7.57
C ALA A 113 -23.92 12.34 -8.26
N PRO A 114 -24.64 13.21 -7.53
CA PRO A 114 -25.23 14.43 -8.09
C PRO A 114 -24.20 15.54 -8.36
N ASP A 115 -22.93 15.30 -8.08
CA ASP A 115 -21.81 16.19 -8.33
C ASP A 115 -20.60 15.43 -8.85
N TYR A 116 -19.64 16.18 -9.37
CA TYR A 116 -18.33 15.70 -9.80
C TYR A 116 -17.23 16.63 -9.28
N LEU A 117 -15.99 16.14 -9.25
CA LEU A 117 -14.79 16.91 -8.97
C LEU A 117 -14.15 17.37 -10.27
N ASP A 118 -13.89 18.68 -10.38
CA ASP A 118 -13.02 19.27 -11.39
C ASP A 118 -11.63 19.48 -10.79
N ILE A 119 -10.66 18.70 -11.26
CA ILE A 119 -9.32 18.58 -10.70
C ILE A 119 -8.35 19.22 -11.69
N PRO A 120 -7.95 20.49 -11.48
CA PRO A 120 -7.02 21.16 -12.39
C PRO A 120 -5.63 20.53 -12.31
N SER A 121 -4.86 20.55 -13.39
CA SER A 121 -3.49 19.98 -13.39
C SER A 121 -2.55 20.61 -12.36
N SER A 122 -2.85 21.83 -11.88
CA SER A 122 -2.12 22.45 -10.77
C SER A 122 -2.30 21.77 -9.41
N SER A 123 -3.35 20.95 -9.28
CA SER A 123 -3.65 20.14 -8.09
C SER A 123 -3.08 18.72 -8.18
N ILE A 124 -2.56 18.34 -9.34
CA ILE A 124 -2.10 16.99 -9.63
C ILE A 124 -0.59 16.95 -9.47
N ARG A 125 -0.10 15.92 -8.80
CA ARG A 125 1.33 15.76 -8.54
C ARG A 125 1.95 14.97 -9.69
N ALA A 126 3.25 15.16 -9.90
CA ALA A 126 3.99 14.22 -10.74
C ALA A 126 3.97 12.86 -10.03
N GLY A 127 3.76 11.79 -10.79
CA GLY A 127 3.78 10.42 -10.27
C GLY A 127 5.01 10.18 -9.41
N ARG A 128 4.79 9.61 -8.24
CA ARG A 128 5.86 9.13 -7.37
C ARG A 128 5.79 7.62 -7.33
N ASN A 129 6.95 6.99 -7.28
CA ASN A 129 7.00 5.61 -6.80
C ASN A 129 6.58 5.62 -5.32
N LYS A 130 5.66 4.73 -4.93
CA LYS A 130 5.24 4.54 -3.53
C LYS A 130 6.49 4.40 -2.64
N SER A 131 6.72 5.36 -1.75
CA SER A 131 7.82 5.34 -0.79
C SER A 131 7.41 4.58 0.46
N GLY A 132 7.60 3.27 0.43
CA GLY A 132 7.63 2.44 1.63
C GLY A 132 9.03 2.27 2.21
N ILE A 133 9.16 1.89 3.47
CA ILE A 133 10.43 1.57 4.14
C ILE A 133 11.23 0.43 3.47
N LEU A 134 10.58 -0.33 2.60
CA LEU A 134 11.19 -1.39 1.80
C LEU A 134 11.33 -1.02 0.31
N SER A 135 10.79 0.13 -0.10
CA SER A 135 10.90 0.71 -1.45
C SER A 135 12.14 1.60 -1.52
N LYS A 136 13.02 1.32 -2.48
CA LYS A 136 14.25 2.06 -2.68
C LYS A 136 14.17 2.87 -3.97
N SER A 137 14.63 4.13 -3.90
CA SER A 137 14.85 5.08 -5.01
C SER A 137 13.60 5.73 -5.65
N ASN A 138 13.54 7.06 -5.52
CA ASN A 138 12.58 7.95 -6.18
C ASN A 138 13.15 8.44 -7.53
N GLN A 139 12.87 7.73 -8.62
CA GLN A 139 12.95 8.31 -9.95
C GLN A 139 11.56 8.68 -10.47
N LYS A 140 11.49 9.81 -11.17
CA LYS A 140 10.26 10.31 -11.80
C LYS A 140 10.09 9.62 -13.14
N MET A 141 8.95 8.99 -13.38
CA MET A 141 8.57 8.66 -14.75
C MET A 141 8.20 9.95 -15.49
N ASP A 142 8.88 10.22 -16.60
CA ASP A 142 8.60 11.38 -17.45
C ASP A 142 7.18 11.21 -18.06
N ASN A 143 6.21 11.92 -17.49
CA ASN A 143 4.78 12.10 -17.86
C ASN A 143 3.74 11.36 -17.02
N GLU A 144 4.13 10.52 -16.06
CA GLU A 144 3.18 9.94 -15.11
C GLU A 144 2.70 11.01 -14.13
N VAL A 145 1.39 11.03 -13.86
CA VAL A 145 0.76 11.93 -12.91
C VAL A 145 -0.08 11.16 -11.90
N GLU A 146 -0.25 11.75 -10.72
CA GLU A 146 -0.93 11.15 -9.58
C GLU A 146 -1.98 12.11 -9.02
N ILE A 147 -3.20 11.61 -8.86
CA ILE A 147 -4.29 12.27 -8.16
C ILE A 147 -4.50 11.58 -6.82
N ASP A 148 -4.13 12.29 -5.76
CA ASP A 148 -4.32 11.94 -4.35
C ASP A 148 -5.80 12.18 -3.95
N VAL A 149 -6.56 11.10 -3.74
CA VAL A 149 -7.99 11.13 -3.39
C VAL A 149 -8.17 10.71 -1.94
N ASN A 150 -8.36 11.69 -1.06
CA ASN A 150 -8.54 11.47 0.37
C ASN A 150 -9.98 11.11 0.76
N PHE A 151 -10.11 10.28 1.80
CA PHE A 151 -11.39 9.96 2.45
C PHE A 151 -11.58 10.74 3.74
N GLY A 152 -12.73 11.39 3.88
CA GLY A 152 -13.20 11.86 5.17
C GLY A 152 -13.60 10.71 6.10
N ASN A 153 -13.73 11.02 7.40
CA ASN A 153 -13.99 10.05 8.47
C ASN A 153 -15.31 9.24 8.38
N ASP A 154 -16.20 9.57 7.45
CA ASP A 154 -17.56 9.04 7.38
C ASP A 154 -17.73 7.95 6.30
N ILE A 155 -16.70 7.66 5.50
CA ILE A 155 -16.78 6.60 4.49
C ILE A 155 -16.49 5.23 5.14
N PRO A 156 -17.45 4.29 5.15
CA PRO A 156 -17.23 2.96 5.69
C PRO A 156 -16.52 2.04 4.68
N PRO A 157 -16.01 0.87 5.13
CA PRO A 157 -15.61 -0.21 4.23
C PRO A 157 -16.74 -0.58 3.25
N GLY A 158 -16.36 -0.97 2.05
CA GLY A 158 -17.32 -1.27 0.97
C GLY A 158 -16.76 -1.01 -0.43
N LYS A 159 -17.56 -1.28 -1.46
CA LYS A 159 -17.19 -1.12 -2.87
C LYS A 159 -17.95 0.02 -3.53
N PHE A 160 -17.26 0.80 -4.37
CA PHE A 160 -17.87 1.77 -5.28
C PHE A 160 -17.04 1.88 -6.56
N CYS A 161 -17.56 2.55 -7.60
CA CYS A 161 -16.75 2.89 -8.76
C CYS A 161 -16.79 4.40 -9.03
N TYR A 162 -15.84 4.90 -9.80
CA TYR A 162 -15.87 6.26 -10.31
C TYR A 162 -15.58 6.25 -11.80
N LEU A 163 -16.10 7.27 -12.48
CA LEU A 163 -15.69 7.61 -13.84
C LEU A 163 -14.67 8.73 -13.77
N ILE A 164 -13.57 8.57 -14.49
CA ILE A 164 -12.58 9.62 -14.69
C ILE A 164 -12.41 9.88 -16.18
N CYS A 165 -12.35 11.16 -16.55
CA CYS A 165 -11.92 11.59 -17.88
C CYS A 165 -10.95 12.76 -17.75
N ILE A 166 -10.04 12.88 -18.70
CA ILE A 166 -9.07 13.98 -18.75
C ILE A 166 -9.48 15.02 -19.78
N TYR A 167 -9.08 16.26 -19.55
CA TYR A 167 -9.32 17.37 -20.47
C TYR A 167 -8.05 18.17 -20.76
N ASP A 168 -8.05 18.84 -21.92
CA ASP A 168 -6.95 19.70 -22.35
C ASP A 168 -7.28 21.20 -22.27
N ASP A 169 -6.28 22.03 -22.55
CA ASP A 169 -6.38 23.50 -22.54
C ASP A 169 -7.31 24.07 -23.64
N GLN A 170 -7.72 23.25 -24.60
CA GLN A 170 -8.66 23.59 -25.67
C GLN A 170 -10.10 23.17 -25.34
N GLY A 171 -10.32 22.50 -24.20
CA GLY A 171 -11.61 21.98 -23.77
C GLY A 171 -12.02 20.69 -24.48
N ASN A 172 -11.08 19.96 -25.09
CA ASN A 172 -11.35 18.58 -25.50
C ASN A 172 -11.36 17.68 -24.27
N ILE A 173 -12.15 16.60 -24.32
CA ILE A 173 -12.36 15.68 -23.20
C ILE A 173 -12.27 14.26 -23.72
N SER A 174 -11.51 13.41 -23.04
CA SER A 174 -11.39 11.99 -23.34
C SER A 174 -12.70 11.24 -23.13
N GLU A 175 -12.78 10.02 -23.66
CA GLU A 175 -13.79 9.06 -23.18
C GLU A 175 -13.51 8.74 -21.68
N PRO A 176 -14.57 8.46 -20.88
CA PRO A 176 -14.40 8.13 -19.47
C PRO A 176 -13.88 6.70 -19.30
N VAL A 177 -13.01 6.52 -18.32
CA VAL A 177 -12.58 5.21 -17.81
C VAL A 177 -13.30 4.97 -16.48
N GLU A 178 -13.84 3.76 -16.32
CA GLU A 178 -14.44 3.32 -15.05
C GLU A 178 -13.40 2.57 -14.24
N VAL A 179 -13.25 2.94 -12.97
CA VAL A 179 -12.36 2.29 -12.00
C VAL A 179 -13.17 2.02 -10.74
N CYS A 180 -13.04 0.84 -10.17
CA CYS A 180 -13.70 0.43 -8.95
C CYS A 180 -12.72 0.42 -7.78
N VAL A 181 -13.20 0.84 -6.61
CA VAL A 181 -12.43 0.92 -5.38
C VAL A 181 -13.09 0.04 -4.35
N GLU A 182 -12.28 -0.81 -3.73
CA GLU A 182 -12.61 -1.56 -2.52
C GLU A 182 -12.03 -0.85 -1.32
N ILE A 183 -12.87 -0.38 -0.42
CA ILE A 183 -12.44 0.26 0.81
C ILE A 183 -12.24 -0.82 1.85
N GLU A 184 -10.98 -1.10 2.16
CA GLU A 184 -10.58 -2.16 3.08
C GLU A 184 -11.02 -1.84 4.52
N ALA A 185 -11.44 -2.85 5.28
CA ALA A 185 -11.51 -2.72 6.71
C ALA A 185 -10.13 -2.96 7.33
N TRP A 186 -9.89 -2.33 8.49
CA TRP A 186 -8.68 -2.64 9.24
C TRP A 186 -8.75 -4.05 9.83
N GLY A 187 -7.68 -4.82 9.61
CA GLY A 187 -7.62 -6.23 9.97
C GLY A 187 -7.77 -7.17 8.77
N GLY A 188 -8.49 -8.27 8.95
CA GLY A 188 -8.74 -9.28 7.91
C GLY A 188 -8.20 -10.66 8.32
N ASN A 189 -6.89 -10.89 8.18
CA ASN A 189 -6.28 -12.19 8.47
C ASN A 189 -5.72 -12.32 9.89
N SER A 190 -6.44 -13.03 10.77
CA SER A 190 -6.00 -13.29 12.15
C SER A 190 -4.65 -14.05 12.28
N ALA A 191 -4.21 -14.77 11.25
CA ALA A 191 -2.91 -15.45 11.25
C ALA A 191 -1.74 -14.46 11.17
N LEU A 192 -1.95 -13.23 10.68
CA LEU A 192 -0.96 -12.15 10.68
C LEU A 192 -0.69 -11.58 12.07
N VAL A 193 -1.64 -11.69 13.01
CA VAL A 193 -1.51 -11.08 14.35
C VAL A 193 -0.33 -11.67 15.12
N GLY A 194 0.52 -10.80 15.66
CA GLY A 194 1.72 -11.13 16.44
C GLY A 194 2.92 -10.28 16.06
N THR A 195 4.08 -10.59 16.63
CA THR A 195 5.35 -9.92 16.33
C THR A 195 6.21 -10.80 15.43
N TRP A 196 6.60 -10.26 14.29
CA TRP A 196 7.38 -10.91 13.24
C TRP A 196 8.76 -10.29 13.17
N ASN A 197 9.79 -11.10 13.33
CA ASN A 197 11.19 -10.65 13.31
C ASN A 197 11.83 -11.04 11.98
N TYR A 198 12.52 -10.09 11.36
CA TYR A 198 13.26 -10.29 10.13
C TYR A 198 14.35 -11.35 10.28
N THR A 199 14.42 -12.25 9.30
CA THR A 199 15.38 -13.37 9.28
C THR A 199 16.32 -13.33 8.08
N LYS A 200 15.83 -12.83 6.94
CA LYS A 200 16.58 -12.64 5.69
C LYS A 200 15.69 -11.93 4.66
N GLN A 201 16.31 -11.36 3.62
CA GLN A 201 15.63 -10.96 2.39
C GLN A 201 16.21 -11.71 1.20
N ILE A 202 15.41 -11.86 0.15
CA ILE A 202 15.87 -12.28 -1.17
C ILE A 202 15.60 -11.13 -2.13
N GLU A 203 16.66 -10.60 -2.72
CA GLU A 203 16.61 -9.52 -3.70
C GLU A 203 17.25 -10.01 -5.00
N ASN A 204 16.50 -10.04 -6.10
CA ASN A 204 17.00 -10.51 -7.40
C ASN A 204 17.73 -11.87 -7.34
N SER A 205 17.16 -12.82 -6.56
CA SER A 205 17.72 -14.15 -6.27
C SER A 205 18.97 -14.21 -5.38
N VAL A 206 19.41 -13.08 -4.82
CA VAL A 206 20.49 -13.01 -3.84
C VAL A 206 19.89 -13.04 -2.44
N THR A 207 20.38 -13.94 -1.59
CA THR A 207 19.99 -13.96 -0.17
C THR A 207 20.88 -13.02 0.61
N ILE A 208 20.26 -12.15 1.41
CA ILE A 208 20.91 -11.20 2.31
C ILE A 208 20.41 -11.49 3.72
N LEU A 209 21.32 -11.68 4.67
CA LEU A 209 21.01 -11.91 6.08
C LEU A 209 21.04 -10.59 6.88
N PRO A 210 20.45 -10.56 8.09
CA PRO A 210 20.60 -9.42 9.00
C PRO A 210 22.08 -9.07 9.21
N GLY A 211 22.41 -7.79 9.07
CA GLY A 211 23.79 -7.30 9.19
C GLY A 211 24.68 -7.50 7.95
N GLU A 212 24.15 -8.00 6.83
CA GLU A 212 24.88 -8.08 5.55
C GLU A 212 24.60 -6.87 4.66
N GLU A 213 25.63 -6.44 3.90
CA GLU A 213 25.53 -5.35 2.93
C GLU A 213 24.50 -5.68 1.83
N SER A 214 23.65 -4.71 1.53
CA SER A 214 22.65 -4.71 0.46
C SER A 214 22.67 -3.37 -0.27
N ASP A 215 22.15 -3.34 -1.50
CA ASP A 215 22.03 -2.12 -2.30
C ASP A 215 23.32 -1.28 -2.31
N CYS A 216 24.38 -1.94 -2.76
CA CYS A 216 25.67 -1.31 -2.85
C CYS A 216 25.79 -0.52 -4.16
N GLY A 217 26.01 0.79 -4.03
CA GLY A 217 26.28 1.69 -5.14
C GLY A 217 27.78 1.94 -5.31
N ASP A 218 28.25 1.86 -6.55
CA ASP A 218 29.63 2.21 -6.91
C ASP A 218 29.80 3.73 -7.00
N ALA A 219 31.03 4.20 -6.76
CA ALA A 219 31.40 5.59 -6.98
C ALA A 219 32.55 5.69 -7.98
N THR A 220 32.51 6.71 -8.84
CA THR A 220 33.66 7.10 -9.66
C THR A 220 34.10 8.50 -9.27
N ILE A 221 35.37 8.64 -8.89
CA ILE A 221 35.97 9.93 -8.54
C ILE A 221 37.13 10.26 -9.49
N VAL A 222 37.34 11.55 -9.73
CA VAL A 222 38.51 12.07 -10.44
C VAL A 222 39.47 12.64 -9.40
N CYS A 223 40.62 11.98 -9.26
CA CYS A 223 41.66 12.36 -8.32
C CYS A 223 42.37 13.67 -8.73
N ALA A 224 43.09 14.29 -7.78
CA ALA A 224 43.88 15.49 -8.03
C ALA A 224 45.00 15.32 -9.09
N ASN A 225 45.41 14.08 -9.37
CA ASN A 225 46.37 13.74 -10.41
C ASN A 225 45.71 13.41 -11.78
N GLU A 226 44.43 13.75 -11.94
CA GLU A 226 43.60 13.50 -13.13
C GLU A 226 43.37 12.00 -13.44
N GLN A 227 43.67 11.10 -12.50
CA GLN A 227 43.31 9.69 -12.61
C GLN A 227 41.87 9.48 -12.16
N GLU A 228 41.14 8.61 -12.88
CA GLU A 228 39.85 8.09 -12.43
C GLU A 228 40.06 6.91 -11.49
N LEU A 229 39.34 6.92 -10.38
CA LEU A 229 39.24 5.81 -9.44
C LEU A 229 37.78 5.35 -9.40
N VAL A 230 37.54 4.10 -9.78
CA VAL A 230 36.26 3.41 -9.59
C VAL A 230 36.33 2.68 -8.25
N ILE A 231 35.30 2.87 -7.44
CA ILE A 231 35.19 2.36 -6.08
C ILE A 231 33.93 1.52 -6.05
N ASP A 232 34.14 0.21 -6.10
CA ASP A 232 33.05 -0.75 -5.98
C ASP A 232 32.46 -0.68 -4.57
N ASN A 233 31.14 -0.76 -4.43
CA ASN A 233 30.44 -0.76 -3.14
C ASN A 233 30.83 0.43 -2.24
N ALA A 234 30.85 1.62 -2.83
CA ALA A 234 31.17 2.87 -2.14
C ALA A 234 30.09 3.22 -1.11
N TYR A 235 28.83 3.04 -1.47
CA TYR A 235 27.68 3.21 -0.60
C TYR A 235 27.04 1.85 -0.43
N CYS A 236 26.75 1.42 0.80
CA CYS A 236 26.02 0.19 1.06
C CYS A 236 25.08 0.42 2.23
N TYR A 237 23.91 -0.19 2.15
CA TYR A 237 22.91 -0.21 3.21
C TYR A 237 22.90 -1.56 3.90
N VAL A 238 22.82 -1.57 5.22
CA VAL A 238 22.74 -2.80 6.03
C VAL A 238 21.51 -2.73 6.89
N LEU A 239 20.57 -3.67 6.70
CA LEU A 239 19.46 -3.86 7.61
C LEU A 239 19.91 -4.77 8.76
N GLU A 240 20.08 -4.19 9.95
CA GLU A 240 20.53 -4.91 11.14
C GLU A 240 19.39 -5.70 11.77
N SER A 241 18.22 -5.07 11.89
CA SER A 241 17.01 -5.72 12.38
C SER A 241 15.75 -5.06 11.86
N PHE A 242 14.70 -5.85 11.73
CA PHE A 242 13.35 -5.36 11.50
C PHE A 242 12.37 -6.21 12.32
N ALA A 243 11.45 -5.56 13.02
CA ALA A 243 10.43 -6.23 13.82
C ALA A 243 9.07 -5.56 13.58
N LEU A 244 8.11 -6.32 13.04
CA LEU A 244 6.75 -5.88 12.74
C LEU A 244 5.76 -6.51 13.72
N THR A 245 5.03 -5.68 14.45
CA THR A 245 3.94 -6.11 15.34
C THR A 245 2.60 -5.75 14.72
N ILE A 246 1.79 -6.76 14.45
CA ILE A 246 0.43 -6.65 13.91
C ILE A 246 -0.55 -6.97 15.04
N ASN A 247 -1.42 -6.03 15.39
CA ASN A 247 -2.40 -6.18 16.47
C ASN A 247 -3.78 -6.56 15.93
N SER A 248 -4.55 -7.30 16.74
CA SER A 248 -5.89 -7.74 16.37
C SER A 248 -6.93 -6.62 16.29
N ASP A 249 -6.60 -5.41 16.72
CA ASP A 249 -7.47 -4.23 16.66
C ASP A 249 -7.28 -3.40 15.37
N GLY A 250 -6.52 -3.93 14.40
CA GLY A 250 -6.26 -3.27 13.13
C GLY A 250 -5.10 -2.28 13.16
N THR A 251 -4.35 -2.19 14.27
CA THR A 251 -3.14 -1.36 14.36
C THR A 251 -1.86 -2.16 14.12
N TYR A 252 -0.81 -1.50 13.65
CA TYR A 252 0.54 -2.06 13.60
C TYR A 252 1.58 -1.09 14.17
N GLU A 253 2.72 -1.64 14.53
CA GLU A 253 3.96 -0.90 14.77
C GLU A 253 5.11 -1.74 14.23
N TYR A 254 6.06 -1.13 13.50
CA TYR A 254 7.34 -1.77 13.26
C TYR A 254 8.51 -0.87 13.61
N ARG A 255 9.67 -1.50 13.80
CA ARG A 255 10.97 -0.84 13.91
C ARG A 255 11.96 -1.49 12.95
N SER A 256 12.65 -0.69 12.16
CA SER A 256 13.88 -1.06 11.45
C SER A 256 15.07 -0.39 12.12
N ASP A 257 16.18 -1.11 12.22
CA ASP A 257 17.49 -0.58 12.61
C ASP A 257 18.46 -0.86 11.47
N ASP A 258 19.23 0.15 11.09
CA ASP A 258 20.10 0.10 9.92
C ASP A 258 21.45 0.75 10.17
N THR A 259 22.42 0.34 9.35
CA THR A 259 23.71 1.01 9.25
C THR A 259 24.03 1.33 7.79
N GLU A 260 24.73 2.44 7.59
CA GLU A 260 25.15 2.89 6.27
C GLU A 260 26.66 3.12 6.22
N LYS A 261 27.24 2.74 5.09
CA LYS A 261 28.65 2.99 4.81
C LYS A 261 28.83 4.40 4.26
N ASN A 262 29.44 5.27 5.07
CA ASN A 262 29.68 6.65 4.71
C ASN A 262 30.95 6.82 3.87
N PHE A 263 30.81 6.82 2.54
CA PHE A 263 31.93 7.16 1.64
C PHE A 263 32.38 8.62 1.83
N ASP A 264 33.65 8.82 2.17
CA ASP A 264 34.23 10.16 2.29
C ASP A 264 34.80 10.60 0.94
N TYR A 265 33.96 11.26 0.15
CA TYR A 265 34.34 11.76 -1.18
C TYR A 265 35.57 12.69 -1.11
N SER A 266 35.64 13.59 -0.12
CA SER A 266 36.68 14.61 -0.06
C SER A 266 38.04 13.99 0.28
N ALA A 267 38.09 13.14 1.31
CA ALA A 267 39.32 12.43 1.67
C ALA A 267 39.75 11.47 0.56
N SER A 268 38.80 10.85 -0.14
CA SER A 268 39.10 9.94 -1.24
C SER A 268 39.71 10.65 -2.45
N VAL A 269 39.20 11.84 -2.81
CA VAL A 269 39.78 12.67 -3.89
C VAL A 269 41.17 13.19 -3.53
N GLU A 270 41.39 13.57 -2.28
CA GLU A 270 42.69 14.09 -1.80
C GLU A 270 43.79 13.02 -1.87
N ASN A 271 43.49 11.80 -1.42
CA ASN A 271 44.46 10.71 -1.33
C ASN A 271 44.49 9.79 -2.57
N CYS A 272 43.52 9.93 -3.47
CA CYS A 272 43.29 9.02 -4.59
C CYS A 272 43.18 7.55 -4.16
N GLU A 273 42.49 7.32 -3.04
CA GLU A 273 42.18 6.00 -2.49
C GLU A 273 40.80 6.04 -1.85
N ALA A 274 40.07 4.93 -1.86
CA ALA A 274 38.75 4.88 -1.24
C ALA A 274 38.88 5.07 0.28
N THR A 275 38.28 6.15 0.78
CA THR A 275 38.23 6.50 2.20
C THR A 275 36.79 6.47 2.67
N PHE A 276 36.56 5.88 3.84
CA PHE A 276 35.25 5.77 4.45
C PHE A 276 35.29 6.44 5.83
N GLY A 277 34.23 7.18 6.14
CA GLY A 277 33.99 7.76 7.46
C GLY A 277 33.58 6.71 8.49
N ALA A 278 33.17 7.18 9.67
CA ALA A 278 32.49 6.31 10.62
C ALA A 278 31.15 5.84 10.02
N GLU A 279 30.82 4.58 10.25
CA GLU A 279 29.51 4.01 9.88
C GLU A 279 28.39 4.86 10.49
N GLY A 280 27.41 5.21 9.66
CA GLY A 280 26.17 5.81 10.11
C GLY A 280 25.30 4.71 10.69
N SER A 281 24.54 5.03 11.74
CA SER A 281 23.52 4.13 12.28
C SER A 281 22.22 4.90 12.41
N GLY A 282 21.13 4.26 12.00
CA GLY A 282 19.79 4.82 12.08
C GLY A 282 18.78 3.82 12.61
N TYR A 283 17.59 4.33 12.87
CA TYR A 283 16.41 3.49 13.02
C TYR A 283 15.18 4.25 12.53
N TYR A 284 14.17 3.50 12.10
CA TYR A 284 12.85 4.02 11.80
C TYR A 284 11.80 3.25 12.60
N ILE A 285 10.80 3.96 13.10
CA ILE A 285 9.62 3.39 13.74
C ILE A 285 8.41 3.91 13.00
N SER A 286 7.58 3.00 12.51
CA SER A 286 6.30 3.31 11.87
C SER A 286 5.16 2.81 12.73
N LYS A 287 4.09 3.59 12.79
CA LYS A 287 2.84 3.22 13.47
C LYS A 287 1.66 3.61 12.61
N GLY A 288 0.67 2.73 12.59
CA GLY A 288 -0.56 3.02 11.88
C GLY A 288 -1.53 1.86 11.88
N ASN A 289 -2.24 1.70 10.77
CA ASN A 289 -3.26 0.69 10.58
C ASN A 289 -2.88 -0.29 9.48
N TRP A 290 -3.42 -1.51 9.56
CA TRP A 290 -3.18 -2.54 8.55
C TRP A 290 -4.49 -3.11 8.03
N ALA A 291 -4.48 -3.51 6.77
CA ALA A 291 -5.57 -4.19 6.07
C ALA A 291 -5.03 -5.41 5.33
N TYR A 292 -5.86 -6.44 5.18
CA TYR A 292 -5.55 -7.62 4.39
C TYR A 292 -6.66 -7.86 3.39
N ASP A 293 -6.31 -7.72 2.11
CA ASP A 293 -7.19 -8.07 1.01
C ASP A 293 -7.22 -9.60 0.90
N GLU A 294 -8.36 -10.21 1.29
CA GLU A 294 -8.54 -11.66 1.25
C GLU A 294 -8.64 -12.24 -0.16
N GLU A 295 -8.98 -11.41 -1.14
CA GLU A 295 -9.26 -11.79 -2.53
C GLU A 295 -7.95 -11.86 -3.33
N GLU A 296 -7.05 -10.89 -3.10
CA GLU A 296 -5.72 -10.83 -3.71
C GLU A 296 -4.61 -11.44 -2.83
N GLY A 297 -4.84 -11.58 -1.52
CA GLY A 297 -3.85 -12.09 -0.58
C GLY A 297 -2.76 -11.08 -0.23
N LYS A 298 -3.09 -9.79 -0.27
CA LYS A 298 -2.17 -8.67 -0.05
C LYS A 298 -2.31 -8.11 1.36
N LEU A 299 -1.17 -7.74 1.96
CA LEU A 299 -1.10 -6.97 3.20
C LEU A 299 -0.78 -5.52 2.85
N SER A 300 -1.55 -4.59 3.40
CA SER A 300 -1.24 -3.16 3.35
C SER A 300 -1.00 -2.61 4.75
N LEU A 301 0.05 -1.79 4.90
CA LEU A 301 0.36 -1.01 6.10
C LEU A 301 0.25 0.47 5.75
N VAL A 302 -0.62 1.17 6.47
CA VAL A 302 -0.85 2.61 6.30
C VAL A 302 -0.30 3.33 7.53
N GLU A 303 0.76 4.08 7.33
CA GLU A 303 1.47 4.83 8.36
C GLU A 303 0.73 6.13 8.70
N PHE A 304 0.57 6.41 9.99
CA PHE A 304 0.03 7.67 10.49
C PHE A 304 1.01 8.40 11.40
N GLU A 305 1.97 7.70 12.00
CA GLU A 305 3.00 8.29 12.84
C GLU A 305 4.36 7.62 12.56
N TYR A 306 5.42 8.42 12.53
CA TYR A 306 6.77 7.92 12.36
C TYR A 306 7.77 8.56 13.32
N VAL A 307 8.86 7.82 13.57
CA VAL A 307 10.07 8.33 14.23
C VAL A 307 11.28 7.83 13.44
N GLU A 308 12.07 8.75 12.93
CA GLU A 308 13.32 8.48 12.22
C GLU A 308 14.50 8.99 13.05
N ALA A 309 15.55 8.20 13.17
CA ALA A 309 16.80 8.63 13.77
C ALA A 309 17.97 8.38 12.83
N SER A 310 18.87 9.37 12.72
CA SER A 310 20.13 9.26 11.99
C SER A 310 21.25 9.84 12.87
N GLY A 311 22.10 8.95 13.39
CA GLY A 311 23.10 9.31 14.39
C GLY A 311 22.48 9.92 15.66
N ASP A 312 22.85 11.17 15.96
CA ASP A 312 22.34 11.92 17.13
C ASP A 312 21.04 12.70 16.83
N GLN A 313 20.54 12.67 15.59
CA GLN A 313 19.34 13.41 15.17
C GLN A 313 18.12 12.49 15.22
N ILE A 314 17.00 13.03 15.72
CA ILE A 314 15.71 12.34 15.78
C ILE A 314 14.66 13.26 15.19
N PHE A 315 13.85 12.72 14.29
CA PHE A 315 12.72 13.36 13.63
C PHE A 315 11.47 12.53 13.92
N ASP A 316 10.35 13.20 14.18
CA ASP A 316 9.05 12.57 14.38
C ASP A 316 7.96 13.36 13.67
N GLY A 317 6.93 12.66 13.23
CA GLY A 317 5.85 13.25 12.46
C GLY A 317 4.54 12.49 12.57
N THR A 318 3.46 13.18 12.20
CA THR A 318 2.11 12.63 12.10
C THR A 318 1.57 12.95 10.71
N LEU A 319 1.00 11.96 10.04
CA LEU A 319 0.39 12.05 8.72
C LEU A 319 -1.13 12.04 8.92
N GLU A 320 -1.81 13.16 8.71
CA GLU A 320 -3.25 13.31 9.00
C GLU A 320 -4.10 12.34 8.17
N ASP A 321 -3.75 12.21 6.89
CA ASP A 321 -4.41 11.32 5.93
C ASP A 321 -3.67 9.98 5.79
N GLY A 322 -2.62 9.73 6.58
CA GLY A 322 -1.78 8.54 6.46
C GLY A 322 -1.02 8.42 5.12
N GLU A 323 -0.13 7.45 5.04
CA GLU A 323 0.63 7.11 3.82
C GLU A 323 0.76 5.58 3.71
N VAL A 324 0.56 5.04 2.51
CA VAL A 324 0.74 3.59 2.28
C VAL A 324 2.24 3.29 2.28
N ASP A 325 2.74 2.84 3.43
CA ASP A 325 4.14 2.48 3.63
C ASP A 325 4.45 1.05 3.14
N PHE A 326 3.45 0.18 3.10
CA PHE A 326 3.63 -1.16 2.56
C PHE A 326 2.36 -1.64 1.86
N ASP A 327 2.50 -2.28 0.71
CA ASP A 327 1.42 -2.93 -0.04
C ASP A 327 2.02 -4.07 -0.87
N GLY A 328 1.69 -5.31 -0.54
CA GLY A 328 2.26 -6.46 -1.25
C GLY A 328 1.75 -7.83 -0.78
N ASP A 329 2.06 -8.85 -1.58
CA ASP A 329 1.63 -10.23 -1.33
C ASP A 329 2.22 -10.75 -0.02
N VAL A 330 1.41 -11.44 0.77
CA VAL A 330 1.88 -12.10 1.99
C VAL A 330 1.55 -13.57 1.99
N THR A 331 2.49 -14.39 2.46
CA THR A 331 2.32 -15.83 2.65
C THR A 331 2.76 -16.22 4.05
N ILE A 332 1.91 -16.93 4.77
CA ILE A 332 2.12 -17.45 6.12
C ILE A 332 2.28 -18.97 6.06
N ASP A 333 3.32 -19.49 6.70
CA ASP A 333 3.55 -20.92 6.94
C ASP A 333 3.94 -21.15 8.41
N GLY A 334 2.92 -21.37 9.23
CA GLY A 334 3.06 -21.54 10.68
C GLY A 334 3.61 -20.26 11.34
N SER A 335 4.83 -20.36 11.88
CA SER A 335 5.54 -19.23 12.51
C SER A 335 6.39 -18.43 11.52
N ASN A 336 6.29 -18.69 10.21
CA ASN A 336 7.02 -17.95 9.18
C ASN A 336 6.07 -17.12 8.34
N MET A 337 6.53 -15.94 7.94
CA MET A 337 5.85 -15.04 7.01
C MET A 337 6.83 -14.65 5.91
N VAL A 338 6.33 -14.65 4.68
CA VAL A 338 7.03 -14.11 3.51
C VAL A 338 6.21 -12.96 3.00
N VAL A 339 6.81 -11.80 2.91
CA VAL A 339 6.22 -10.58 2.35
C VAL A 339 6.92 -10.30 1.04
N LYS A 340 6.16 -10.11 -0.03
CA LYS A 340 6.69 -9.88 -1.38
C LYS A 340 6.14 -8.59 -1.94
N PHE A 341 7.00 -7.84 -2.58
CA PHE A 341 6.59 -6.67 -3.34
C PHE A 341 7.56 -6.46 -4.49
N SER A 342 7.06 -5.74 -5.49
CA SER A 342 7.83 -5.33 -6.64
C SER A 342 7.73 -3.81 -6.72
N TYR A 343 8.85 -3.15 -6.96
CA TYR A 343 8.86 -1.75 -7.34
C TYR A 343 9.60 -1.60 -8.66
N GLU A 344 9.12 -0.68 -9.49
CA GLU A 344 9.71 -0.38 -10.79
C GLU A 344 10.57 0.88 -10.68
N ASP A 345 11.86 0.74 -10.97
CA ASP A 345 12.70 1.85 -11.42
C ASP A 345 12.96 1.64 -12.93
N ASP A 346 14.12 2.03 -13.47
CA ASP A 346 14.58 1.60 -14.81
C ASP A 346 14.54 0.05 -15.02
N ILE A 347 14.45 -0.72 -13.93
CA ILE A 347 14.34 -2.17 -13.88
C ILE A 347 13.34 -2.55 -12.75
N VAL A 348 12.58 -3.64 -12.93
CA VAL A 348 11.72 -4.21 -11.88
C VAL A 348 12.57 -4.92 -10.82
N TYR A 349 12.51 -4.44 -9.59
CA TYR A 349 13.13 -5.09 -8.43
C TYR A 349 12.10 -5.97 -7.73
N ASN A 350 12.44 -7.24 -7.53
CA ASN A 350 11.61 -8.17 -6.77
C ASN A 350 12.29 -8.47 -5.44
N VAL A 351 11.61 -8.14 -4.34
CA VAL A 351 12.13 -8.34 -3.00
C VAL A 351 11.18 -9.21 -2.19
N GLU A 352 11.74 -10.23 -1.53
CA GLU A 352 11.02 -11.09 -0.60
C GLU A 352 11.63 -10.95 0.80
N PHE A 353 10.85 -10.49 1.77
CA PHE A 353 11.24 -10.44 3.19
C PHE A 353 10.72 -11.68 3.91
N PHE A 354 11.61 -12.35 4.65
CA PHE A 354 11.28 -13.52 5.45
C PHE A 354 11.31 -13.14 6.92
N LEU A 355 10.20 -13.39 7.62
CA LEU A 355 10.03 -13.08 9.02
C LEU A 355 9.58 -14.29 9.83
N SER A 356 9.89 -14.30 11.12
CA SER A 356 9.49 -15.36 12.05
C SER A 356 8.94 -14.84 13.37
N LYS A 357 7.90 -15.51 13.89
CA LYS A 357 7.26 -15.26 15.19
C LYS A 357 8.05 -15.76 16.40
#